data_AF-A0A6H9HGB5-F1
#
_entry.id   AF-A0A6H9HGB5-F1
#
_cell.length_a   1.000
_cell.length_b   1.000
_cell.length_c   1.000
_cell.angle_alpha   90.00
_cell.angle_beta   90.00
_cell.angle_gamma   90.00
#
_symmetry.space_group_name_H-M   'P 1'
#
loop_
_entity.id
_entity.type
_entity.pdbx_description
1 polymer ?
#
loop_
_entity_poly.entity_id
_entity_poly.type
_entity_poly.pdbx_seq_one_letter_code
_entity_poly.pdbx_strand_id
1 'polypeptide(L)' 'MSEFAPAALLLCAHAARMLGWRPHEFWAATPAELAAALGLPLTGISAAEAPGLDRALLEKLMEQDNER' A
#
# COMPACT_ATOMS: atom_id res chain seq x y z
N MET A 1 8.35 16.17 -3.53
CA MET A 1 8.00 14.73 -3.52
C MET A 1 6.74 14.54 -2.70
N SER A 2 5.54 14.68 -3.29
CA SER A 2 4.26 14.53 -2.57
C SER A 2 3.13 13.92 -3.40
N GLU A 3 3.42 13.35 -4.57
CA GLU A 3 2.37 12.85 -5.49
C GLU A 3 1.82 11.46 -5.14
N PHE A 4 2.43 10.76 -4.18
CA PHE A 4 2.01 9.42 -3.82
C PHE A 4 0.57 9.38 -3.30
N ALA A 5 0.24 10.21 -2.31
CA ALA A 5 -1.09 10.22 -1.70
C ALA A 5 -2.23 10.49 -2.72
N PRO A 6 -2.16 11.55 -3.55
CA PRO A 6 -3.20 11.77 -4.56
C PRO A 6 -3.25 10.67 -5.62
N ALA A 7 -2.10 10.13 -6.06
CA ALA A 7 -2.07 9.03 -7.02
C ALA A 7 -2.69 7.74 -6.45
N ALA A 8 -2.39 7.41 -5.19
CA ALA A 8 -2.95 6.25 -4.50
C ALA A 8 -4.47 6.33 -4.40
N LEU A 9 -5.01 7.50 -4.03
CA LEU A 9 -6.46 7.71 -3.96
C LEU A 9 -7.16 7.53 -5.32
N LEU A 10 -6.55 8.01 -6.40
CA LEU A 10 -7.09 7.82 -7.75
C LEU A 10 -7.13 6.33 -8.14
N LEU A 11 -6.06 5.58 -7.84
CA LEU A 11 -6.01 4.15 -8.09
C LEU A 11 -7.05 3.38 -7.25
N CYS A 12 -7.22 3.73 -5.97
CA CYS A 12 -8.26 3.15 -5.12
C CYS A 12 -9.67 3.39 -5.68
N ALA A 13 -9.96 4.63 -6.09
CA ALA A 13 -11.24 4.97 -6.70
C ALA A 13 -11.49 4.20 -8.00
N HIS A 14 -10.45 4.00 -8.81
CA HIS A 14 -10.53 3.23 -10.05
C HIS A 14 -10.82 1.75 -9.78
N ALA A 15 -10.09 1.14 -8.84
CA ALA A 15 -10.30 -0.26 -8.45
C ALA A 15 -11.72 -0.49 -7.92
N ALA A 16 -12.22 0.36 -7.02
CA ALA A 16 -13.58 0.26 -6.48
C ALA A 16 -14.64 0.30 -7.60
N ARG A 17 -14.47 1.20 -8.57
CA ARG A 17 -15.41 1.35 -9.69
C ARG A 17 -15.35 0.17 -10.67
N MET A 18 -14.17 -0.36 -10.94
CA MET A 18 -14.00 -1.55 -11.79
C MET A 18 -14.63 -2.81 -11.17
N LEU A 19 -14.49 -2.97 -9.84
CA LEU A 19 -15.03 -4.10 -9.09
C LEU A 19 -16.53 -3.95 -8.74
N GLY A 20 -17.11 -2.78 -8.98
CA GLY A 20 -18.50 -2.47 -8.64
C GLY A 20 -18.75 -2.33 -7.14
N TRP A 21 -17.70 -2.13 -6.34
CA TRP A 21 -17.79 -1.98 -4.90
C TRP A 21 -18.27 -0.57 -4.51
N ARG A 22 -19.20 -0.49 -3.56
CA ARG A 22 -19.54 0.76 -2.88
C ARG A 22 -18.37 1.17 -1.98
N PRO A 23 -18.27 2.45 -1.59
CA PRO A 23 -17.16 2.92 -0.76
C PRO A 23 -16.93 2.12 0.52
N HIS A 24 -18.01 1.73 1.22
CA HIS A 24 -17.91 0.95 2.44
C HIS A 24 -17.40 -0.48 2.20
N GLU A 25 -17.74 -1.09 1.07
CA GLU A 25 -17.26 -2.43 0.70
C GLU A 25 -15.76 -2.38 0.37
N PHE A 26 -15.33 -1.37 -0.39
CA PHE A 26 -13.91 -1.17 -0.71
C PHE A 26 -13.05 -0.92 0.54
N TRP A 27 -13.50 -0.05 1.46
CA TRP A 27 -12.73 0.25 2.67
C TRP A 27 -12.79 -0.85 3.72
N ALA A 28 -13.76 -1.78 3.63
CA ALA A 28 -13.81 -2.96 4.49
C ALA A 28 -12.93 -4.11 3.95
N ALA A 29 -12.64 -4.14 2.65
CA ALA A 29 -11.80 -5.16 2.03
C ALA A 29 -10.34 -5.02 2.47
N THR A 30 -9.71 -6.15 2.79
CA THR A 30 -8.29 -6.21 3.09
C THR A 30 -7.45 -6.06 1.82
N PRO A 31 -6.17 -5.64 1.92
CA PRO A 31 -5.28 -5.57 0.76
C PRO A 31 -5.12 -6.90 0.01
N ALA A 32 -5.17 -8.04 0.72
CA ALA A 32 -5.09 -9.37 0.12
C ALA A 32 -6.35 -9.71 -0.69
N GLU A 33 -7.54 -9.35 -0.19
CA GLU A 33 -8.80 -9.52 -0.90
C GLU A 33 -8.88 -8.62 -2.13
N LEU A 34 -8.42 -7.37 -2.02
CA LEU A 34 -8.32 -6.46 -3.18
C LEU A 34 -7.38 -7.03 -4.25
N ALA A 35 -6.22 -7.53 -3.86
CA ALA A 35 -5.28 -8.18 -4.78
C ALA A 35 -5.89 -9.39 -5.49
N ALA A 36 -6.57 -10.25 -4.73
CA ALA A 36 -7.28 -11.41 -5.28
C ALA A 36 -8.39 -10.99 -6.26
N ALA A 37 -9.17 -9.96 -5.94
CA ALA A 37 -10.23 -9.44 -6.80
C ALA A 37 -9.70 -8.82 -8.10
N LEU A 38 -8.51 -8.21 -8.07
CA LEU A 38 -7.82 -7.66 -9.23
C LEU A 38 -7.07 -8.71 -10.06
N GLY A 39 -7.04 -9.97 -9.62
CA GLY A 39 -6.25 -11.03 -10.26
C GLY A 39 -4.75 -10.78 -10.20
N LEU A 40 -4.29 -9.98 -9.23
CA LEU A 40 -2.88 -9.69 -9.05
C LEU A 40 -2.19 -10.90 -8.40
N PRO A 41 -1.01 -11.30 -8.89
CA PRO A 41 -0.25 -12.36 -8.24
C PRO A 41 0.12 -11.90 -6.81
N LEU A 42 -0.27 -12.69 -5.81
CA LEU A 42 0.03 -12.41 -4.39
C LEU A 42 1.54 -12.49 -4.07
N THR A 43 2.35 -13.01 -5.00
CA THR A 43 3.81 -12.99 -4.96
C THR A 43 4.29 -11.54 -5.07
N GLY A 44 4.49 -10.89 -3.92
CA GLY A 44 4.87 -9.47 -3.80
C GLY A 44 3.94 -8.62 -2.91
N ILE A 45 2.75 -9.13 -2.54
CA ILE A 45 1.82 -8.49 -1.58
C ILE A 45 1.80 -9.27 -0.24
N SER A 46 2.60 -10.34 -0.16
CA SER A 46 2.89 -10.95 1.13
C SER A 46 3.67 -9.96 1.99
N ALA A 47 3.04 -9.48 3.05
CA ALA A 47 3.73 -8.79 4.14
C ALA A 47 4.87 -9.65 4.75
N ALA A 48 4.98 -10.93 4.38
CA ALA A 48 6.07 -11.81 4.79
C ALA A 48 7.35 -11.67 3.93
N GLU A 49 7.32 -11.04 2.75
CA GLU A 49 8.50 -10.95 1.86
C GLU A 49 9.05 -9.54 1.66
N ALA A 50 8.33 -8.49 2.04
CA ALA A 50 8.96 -7.19 2.22
C ALA A 50 9.85 -7.28 3.47
N PRO A 51 11.17 -7.05 3.41
CA PRO A 51 11.94 -6.90 4.62
C PRO A 51 11.30 -5.75 5.39
N GLY A 52 10.66 -6.08 6.51
CA GLY A 52 10.04 -5.09 7.37
C GLY A 52 11.07 -4.04 7.78
N LEU A 53 10.60 -2.87 8.20
CA LEU A 53 11.49 -1.84 8.74
C LEU A 53 12.22 -2.42 9.95
N ASP A 54 13.50 -2.73 9.78
CA ASP A 54 14.33 -3.20 10.88
C ASP A 54 14.89 -2.02 11.68
N ARG A 55 15.38 -2.34 12.89
CA ARG A 55 15.87 -1.33 13.81
C ARG A 55 17.07 -0.56 13.24
N ALA A 56 17.92 -1.23 12.48
CA ALA A 56 19.12 -0.65 11.88
C ALA A 56 18.77 0.36 10.76
N LEU A 57 17.74 0.06 9.96
CA LEU A 57 17.24 0.95 8.93
C LEU A 57 16.54 2.18 9.53
N LEU A 58 15.78 1.99 10.61
CA LEU A 58 15.18 3.10 11.35
C LEU A 58 16.25 4.05 11.91
N GLU A 59 17.30 3.53 12.54
CA GLU A 59 18.39 4.34 13.11
C GLU A 59 19.11 5.17 12.03
N LYS A 60 19.41 4.58 10.87
CA LYS A 60 20.02 5.31 9.75
C LYS A 60 19.15 6.45 9.22
N LEU A 61 17.83 6.24 9.16
CA LEU A 61 16.90 7.29 8.71
C LEU A 61 16.82 8.44 9.71
N MET A 62 16.87 8.14 11.02
CA MET A 62 16.92 9.16 12.08
C MET A 62 18.23 9.96 12.07
N GLU A 63 19.37 9.31 11.79
CA GLU A 63 20.67 9.98 11.63
C GLU A 63 20.64 10.96 10.44
N GLN A 64 20.15 10.53 9.28
CA GLN A 64 20.04 11.40 8.09
C GLN A 64 19.11 12.60 8.26
N ASP A 65 18.04 12.47 9.06
CA ASP A 65 17.10 13.55 9.33
C ASP A 65 17.69 14.60 10.29
N ASN A 66 18.52 14.17 11.24
CA ASN A 66 19.16 15.04 12.23
C ASN A 66 20.39 15.80 11.68
N GLU A 67 20.92 15.39 10.52
CA GLU A 67 22.03 16.05 9.82
C GLU A 67 21.56 17.14 8.81
N ARG A 68 20.26 17.47 8.78
CA ARG A 68 19.65 18.52 7.95
C ARG A 68 19.12 19.68 8.78
#